data_AF-A0A7D5W1P3-F1
#
_entry.id   AF-A0A7D5W1P3-F1
#
_cell.length_a   1.000
_cell.length_b   1.000
_cell.length_c   1.000
_cell.angle_alpha   90.00
_cell.angle_beta   90.00
_cell.angle_gamma   90.00
#
_symmetry.space_group_name_H-M   'P 1'
#
loop_
_entity.id
_entity.type
_entity.pdbx_description
1 polymer ?
#
loop_
_entity_poly.entity_id
_entity_poly.type
_entity_poly.pdbx_seq_one_letter_code
_entity_poly.pdbx_strand_id
1 'polypeptide(L)'
;MPEETRIDLESLEQKARAASPGPWVVHADGMTFGSSDRSTNPGVDTADGQVVCWWGTGLCGIPQNQDADFIASANPETVLALIAEVRALRADAERYRWLRDPDGQEDLGSEYNMPPIICGYAEHEDILANDALDRAIDLGMEATKP
;
A
#
# COMPACT_ATOMS: atom_id res chain seq x y z
N MET A 1 12.94 -2.34 -18.51
CA MET A 1 11.81 -1.85 -17.71
C MET A 1 11.21 -3.08 -17.04
N PRO A 2 11.35 -3.28 -15.73
CA PRO A 2 10.63 -4.37 -15.06
C PRO A 2 9.13 -4.17 -15.27
N GLU A 3 8.40 -5.25 -15.54
CA GLU A 3 6.93 -5.23 -15.61
C GLU A 3 6.38 -4.58 -14.34
N GLU A 4 5.58 -3.53 -14.48
CA GLU A 4 4.80 -2.99 -13.38
C GLU A 4 3.93 -4.12 -12.84
N THR A 5 4.32 -4.68 -11.70
CA THR A 5 3.55 -5.73 -11.05
C THR A 5 2.27 -5.10 -10.53
N ARG A 6 1.19 -5.16 -11.32
CA ARG A 6 -0.13 -4.70 -10.89
C ARG A 6 -0.62 -5.59 -9.77
N ILE A 7 -0.65 -5.06 -8.55
CA ILE A 7 -1.15 -5.78 -7.37
C ILE A 7 -2.64 -6.08 -7.55
N ASP A 8 -2.98 -7.36 -7.51
CA ASP A 8 -4.36 -7.85 -7.42
C ASP A 8 -4.89 -7.65 -6.00
N LEU A 9 -5.57 -6.51 -5.79
CA LEU A 9 -6.10 -6.11 -4.49
C LEU A 9 -7.28 -6.98 -4.05
N GLU A 10 -8.05 -7.55 -4.97
CA GLU A 10 -9.21 -8.38 -4.63
C GLU A 10 -8.76 -9.72 -4.07
N SER A 11 -7.81 -10.38 -4.75
CA SER A 11 -7.20 -11.62 -4.28
C SER A 11 -6.49 -11.42 -2.94
N LEU A 12 -5.78 -10.29 -2.78
CA LEU A 12 -5.08 -9.98 -1.54
C LEU A 12 -6.05 -9.69 -0.38
N GLU A 13 -7.14 -8.94 -0.64
CA GLU A 13 -8.17 -8.68 0.35
C GLU A 13 -8.85 -9.97 0.81
N GLN A 14 -9.21 -10.85 -0.14
CA GLN A 14 -9.84 -12.13 0.18
C GLN A 14 -8.95 -12.97 1.09
N LYS A 15 -7.64 -13.04 0.79
CA LYS A 15 -6.66 -13.76 1.61
C LYS A 15 -6.50 -13.14 3.00
N ALA A 16 -6.43 -11.80 3.08
CA ALA A 16 -6.33 -11.11 4.35
C ALA A 16 -7.57 -11.36 5.22
N ARG A 17 -8.79 -11.27 4.66
CA ARG A 17 -10.03 -11.57 5.39
C ARG A 17 -10.14 -13.01 5.87
N ALA A 18 -9.52 -13.96 5.17
CA ALA A 18 -9.53 -15.38 5.52
C ALA A 18 -8.43 -15.79 6.50
N ALA A 19 -7.40 -14.97 6.67
CA ALA A 19 -6.29 -15.23 7.58
C ALA A 19 -6.71 -15.02 9.04
N SER A 20 -5.90 -15.55 9.97
CA SER A 20 -6.10 -15.33 11.41
C SER A 20 -6.11 -13.83 11.72
N PRO A 21 -7.13 -13.29 12.42
CA PRO A 21 -7.18 -11.86 12.74
C PRO A 21 -5.92 -11.36 13.46
N GLY A 22 -5.60 -10.09 13.24
CA GLY A 22 -4.55 -9.39 13.97
C GLY A 22 -4.98 -9.00 15.40
N PRO A 23 -4.08 -8.39 16.19
CA PRO A 23 -2.68 -8.18 15.87
C PRO A 23 -1.88 -9.48 15.97
N TRP A 24 -0.88 -9.61 15.10
CA TRP A 24 0.11 -10.68 15.19
C TRP A 24 1.33 -10.18 15.94
N VAL A 25 1.95 -11.06 16.70
CA VAL A 25 3.13 -10.76 17.53
C VAL A 25 4.21 -11.79 17.26
N VAL A 26 5.46 -11.33 17.23
CA VAL A 26 6.59 -12.25 17.27
C VAL A 26 6.64 -12.88 18.65
N HIS A 27 6.65 -14.20 18.69
CA HIS A 27 6.75 -14.93 19.95
C HIS A 27 8.15 -14.68 20.55
N ALA A 28 8.22 -13.90 21.63
CA ALA A 28 9.47 -13.55 22.29
C ALA A 28 10.01 -14.67 23.20
N ASP A 29 9.15 -15.59 23.62
CA ASP A 29 9.50 -16.68 24.54
C ASP A 29 10.11 -17.88 23.79
N GLY A 30 11.13 -17.60 22.98
CA GLY A 30 12.16 -18.60 22.76
C GLY A 30 12.77 -18.95 24.12
N MET A 31 12.91 -20.23 24.43
CA MET A 31 13.68 -20.70 25.58
C MET A 31 14.92 -19.80 25.79
N THR A 32 15.01 -19.19 26.98
CA THR A 32 16.07 -18.26 27.37
C THR A 32 17.44 -18.70 26.84
N PHE A 33 18.11 -17.79 26.12
CA PHE A 33 19.52 -17.84 25.68
C PHE A 33 20.42 -18.75 26.52
N GLY A 34 21.13 -19.71 25.88
CA GLY A 34 22.13 -20.48 26.63
C GLY A 34 22.79 -21.70 25.99
N SER A 35 22.47 -22.11 24.75
CA SER A 35 23.35 -23.07 24.07
C SER A 35 23.73 -22.53 22.71
N SER A 36 25.03 -22.45 22.48
CA SER A 36 25.69 -22.29 21.18
C SER A 36 25.42 -23.48 20.23
N ASP A 37 24.25 -24.11 20.36
CA ASP A 37 23.77 -25.23 19.58
C ASP A 37 22.55 -24.77 18.81
N ARG A 38 22.61 -24.88 17.49
CA ARG A 38 21.54 -24.51 16.56
C ARG A 38 20.23 -25.15 17.01
N SER A 39 19.14 -24.42 17.27
CA SER A 39 17.81 -25.02 16.98
C SER A 39 16.55 -24.17 17.02
N THR A 40 16.44 -22.95 17.58
CA THR A 40 15.13 -22.26 17.65
C THR A 40 15.04 -21.01 16.79
N ASN A 41 14.17 -21.08 15.77
CA ASN A 41 13.76 -19.93 14.94
C ASN A 41 12.51 -19.26 15.56
N PRO A 42 12.35 -17.93 15.48
CA PRO A 42 11.13 -17.25 15.91
C PRO A 42 9.88 -17.76 15.20
N GLY A 43 8.74 -17.64 15.89
CA GLY A 43 7.40 -17.85 15.36
C GLY A 43 6.58 -16.57 15.42
N VAL A 44 5.44 -16.59 14.74
CA VAL A 44 4.45 -15.51 14.80
C VAL A 44 3.14 -16.12 15.28
N ASP A 45 2.57 -15.50 16.29
CA ASP A 45 1.30 -15.88 16.87
C ASP A 45 0.32 -14.72 16.77
N THR A 46 -0.97 -15.00 16.92
CA THR A 46 -1.95 -13.97 17.25
C THR A 46 -1.72 -13.48 18.68
N ALA A 47 -2.21 -12.29 19.03
CA ALA A 47 -2.07 -11.76 20.38
C ALA A 47 -2.71 -12.61 21.49
N ASP A 48 -3.67 -13.48 21.17
CA ASP A 48 -4.25 -14.47 22.09
C ASP A 48 -3.50 -15.81 22.12
N GLY A 49 -2.38 -15.93 21.38
CA GLY A 49 -1.46 -17.08 21.43
C GLY A 49 -1.80 -18.21 20.46
N GLN A 50 -2.64 -17.98 19.45
CA GLN A 50 -2.84 -18.96 18.37
C GLN A 50 -1.69 -18.89 17.38
N VAL A 51 -1.16 -20.04 17.00
CA VAL A 51 -0.01 -20.10 16.08
C VAL A 51 -0.41 -19.68 14.67
N VAL A 52 0.26 -18.65 14.13
CA VAL A 52 0.18 -18.25 12.71
C VAL A 52 1.32 -18.90 11.92
N CYS A 53 2.53 -18.83 12.45
CA CYS A 53 3.71 -19.51 11.95
C CYS A 53 4.44 -20.19 13.12
N TRP A 54 4.53 -21.52 13.04
CA TRP A 54 5.08 -22.34 14.10
C TRP A 54 6.55 -22.03 14.39
N TRP A 55 6.93 -22.12 15.67
CA TRP A 55 8.30 -22.08 16.15
C TRP A 55 8.72 -23.48 16.62
N GLY A 56 9.93 -23.94 16.31
CA GLY A 56 10.34 -25.28 16.72
C GLY A 56 11.83 -25.57 16.58
N THR A 57 12.25 -26.69 17.17
CA THR A 57 13.62 -27.19 17.09
C THR A 57 13.99 -27.55 15.65
N GLY A 58 15.19 -27.21 15.20
CA GLY A 58 15.74 -27.71 13.94
C GLY A 58 15.31 -26.93 12.70
N LEU A 59 15.20 -25.59 12.80
CA LEU A 59 14.84 -24.66 11.71
C LEU A 59 13.34 -24.63 11.34
N CYS A 60 12.45 -25.13 12.20
CA CYS A 60 11.01 -25.21 11.92
C CYS A 60 10.22 -23.92 12.20
N GLY A 61 10.89 -22.77 12.19
CA GLY A 61 10.27 -21.43 12.29
C GLY A 61 10.94 -20.44 11.33
N ILE A 62 10.74 -19.15 11.53
CA ILE A 62 11.24 -18.10 10.65
C ILE A 62 12.74 -17.86 10.91
N PRO A 63 13.66 -18.09 9.95
CA PRO A 63 15.11 -18.11 10.25
C PRO A 63 15.70 -16.78 10.74
N GLN A 64 15.10 -15.65 10.38
CA GLN A 64 15.59 -14.32 10.71
C GLN A 64 14.54 -13.55 11.51
N ASN A 65 14.94 -12.93 12.61
CA ASN A 65 14.03 -12.13 13.45
C ASN A 65 13.36 -11.01 12.67
N GLN A 66 14.10 -10.32 11.79
CA GLN A 66 13.58 -9.23 10.96
C GLN A 66 12.42 -9.68 10.04
N ASP A 67 12.45 -10.94 9.57
CA ASP A 67 11.39 -11.47 8.71
C ASP A 67 10.14 -11.78 9.55
N ALA A 68 10.33 -12.24 10.80
CA ALA A 68 9.23 -12.46 11.74
C ALA A 68 8.58 -11.12 12.14
N ASP A 69 9.38 -10.09 12.42
CA ASP A 69 8.89 -8.75 12.73
C ASP A 69 8.09 -8.16 11.55
N PHE A 70 8.59 -8.35 10.32
CA PHE A 70 7.88 -7.93 9.11
C PHE A 70 6.55 -8.68 8.95
N ILE A 71 6.54 -10.00 9.12
CA ILE A 71 5.31 -10.82 9.02
C ILE A 71 4.29 -10.38 10.07
N ALA A 72 4.69 -10.19 11.33
CA ALA A 72 3.81 -9.75 12.39
C ALA A 72 3.23 -8.34 12.13
N SER A 73 4.06 -7.44 11.58
CA SER A 73 3.64 -6.09 11.19
C SER A 73 2.70 -6.10 9.99
N ALA A 74 2.93 -6.99 9.01
CA ALA A 74 2.10 -7.19 7.83
C ALA A 74 0.89 -8.10 8.10
N ASN A 75 0.30 -8.00 9.29
CA ASN A 75 -0.90 -8.75 9.67
C ASN A 75 -2.12 -8.36 8.82
N PRO A 76 -3.20 -9.15 8.84
CA PRO A 76 -4.37 -8.91 7.99
C PRO A 76 -5.03 -7.55 8.17
N GLU A 77 -5.08 -7.01 9.38
CA GLU A 77 -5.66 -5.68 9.64
C GLU A 77 -4.85 -4.60 8.93
N THR A 78 -3.52 -4.67 9.02
CA THR A 78 -2.60 -3.74 8.36
C THR A 78 -2.70 -3.85 6.85
N VAL A 79 -2.74 -5.07 6.30
CA VAL A 79 -2.90 -5.29 4.86
C VAL A 79 -4.24 -4.75 4.36
N LEU A 80 -5.35 -4.96 5.11
CA LEU A 80 -6.66 -4.43 4.74
C LEU A 80 -6.70 -2.89 4.77
N ALA A 81 -6.04 -2.27 5.75
CA ALA A 81 -5.90 -0.81 5.80
C ALA A 81 -5.13 -0.29 4.59
N LEU A 82 -3.99 -0.89 4.24
CA LEU A 82 -3.22 -0.53 3.06
C LEU A 82 -4.01 -0.71 1.76
N ILE A 83 -4.82 -1.77 1.64
CA ILE A 83 -5.71 -1.97 0.47
C ILE A 83 -6.73 -0.83 0.36
N ALA A 84 -7.32 -0.40 1.49
CA ALA A 84 -8.27 0.70 1.50
C ALA A 84 -7.60 2.03 1.07
N GLU A 85 -6.40 2.31 1.57
CA GLU A 85 -5.61 3.48 1.17
C GLU A 85 -5.27 3.45 -0.33
N VAL A 86 -4.77 2.32 -0.84
CA VAL A 86 -4.44 2.18 -2.27
C VAL A 86 -5.68 2.36 -3.14
N ARG A 87 -6.86 1.87 -2.72
CA ARG A 87 -8.12 2.10 -3.45
C ARG A 87 -8.50 3.57 -3.47
N ALA A 88 -8.37 4.27 -2.35
CA ALA A 88 -8.64 5.71 -2.28
C ALA A 88 -7.71 6.49 -3.22
N LEU A 89 -6.39 6.21 -3.17
CA LEU A 89 -5.40 6.83 -4.04
C LEU A 89 -5.65 6.54 -5.52
N ARG A 90 -6.05 5.31 -5.88
CA ARG A 90 -6.42 4.96 -7.25
C ARG A 90 -7.67 5.71 -7.72
N ALA A 91 -8.68 5.87 -6.87
CA ALA A 91 -9.88 6.63 -7.18
C ALA A 91 -9.58 8.14 -7.36
N ASP A 92 -8.70 8.71 -6.52
CA ASP A 92 -8.27 10.10 -6.68
C ASP A 92 -7.46 10.31 -7.97
N ALA A 93 -6.56 9.38 -8.29
CA ALA A 93 -5.82 9.41 -9.56
C ALA A 93 -6.75 9.28 -10.77
N GLU A 94 -7.80 8.48 -10.70
CA GLU A 94 -8.82 8.35 -11.75
C GLU A 94 -9.63 9.63 -11.91
N ARG A 95 -10.08 10.24 -10.80
CA ARG A 95 -10.74 11.57 -10.83
C ARG A 95 -9.87 12.62 -11.49
N TYR A 96 -8.59 12.66 -11.12
CA TYR A 96 -7.62 13.58 -11.71
C TYR A 96 -7.47 13.36 -13.22
N ARG A 97 -7.36 12.11 -13.67
CA ARG A 97 -7.30 11.78 -15.10
C ARG A 97 -8.57 12.19 -15.84
N TRP A 98 -9.75 11.94 -15.27
CA TRP A 98 -11.03 12.36 -15.85
C TRP A 98 -11.15 13.89 -15.99
N LEU A 99 -10.67 14.65 -15.00
CA LEU A 99 -10.64 16.12 -15.04
C LEU A 99 -9.69 16.66 -16.13
N ARG A 100 -8.70 15.87 -16.54
CA ARG A 100 -7.69 16.22 -17.56
C ARG A 100 -8.07 15.79 -18.98
N ASP A 101 -9.04 14.91 -19.15
CA ASP A 101 -9.44 14.36 -20.45
C ASP A 101 -10.81 14.90 -20.87
N PRO A 102 -10.89 16.14 -21.40
CA PRO A 102 -12.15 16.73 -21.83
C PRO A 102 -12.81 15.97 -22.98
N ASP A 103 -12.03 15.24 -23.80
CA ASP A 103 -12.53 14.46 -24.94
C ASP A 103 -13.14 13.12 -24.47
N GLY A 104 -12.67 12.59 -23.33
CA GLY A 104 -13.21 11.41 -22.65
C GLY A 104 -14.38 11.69 -21.71
N GLN A 105 -14.78 12.95 -21.52
CA GLN A 105 -16.00 13.30 -20.80
C GLN A 105 -17.20 13.03 -21.71
N GLU A 106 -17.87 11.89 -21.52
CA GLU A 106 -19.16 11.65 -22.16
C GLU A 106 -20.11 12.82 -21.87
N ASP A 107 -20.85 13.27 -22.88
CA ASP A 107 -21.95 14.21 -22.68
C ASP A 107 -23.00 13.53 -21.79
N LEU A 108 -22.90 13.77 -20.48
CA LEU A 108 -23.83 13.24 -19.48
C LEU A 108 -25.24 13.85 -19.61
N GLY A 109 -25.51 14.66 -20.66
CA GLY A 109 -26.76 15.35 -20.88
C GLY A 109 -27.08 16.37 -19.79
N SER A 110 -26.06 16.80 -19.06
CA SER A 110 -26.18 17.70 -17.90
C SER A 110 -25.63 19.09 -18.24
N GLU A 111 -26.23 20.12 -17.65
CA GLU A 111 -25.73 21.51 -17.70
C GLU A 111 -24.34 21.69 -17.07
N TYR A 112 -23.82 20.65 -16.40
CA TYR A 112 -22.52 20.61 -15.72
C TYR A 112 -21.43 19.89 -16.52
N ASN A 113 -21.49 19.92 -17.85
CA ASN A 113 -20.37 19.44 -18.66
C ASN A 113 -19.16 20.33 -18.34
N MET A 114 -18.17 19.75 -17.66
CA MET A 114 -17.16 20.55 -16.96
C MET A 114 -16.00 20.82 -17.91
N PRO A 115 -15.69 22.10 -18.23
CA PRO A 115 -14.57 22.39 -19.12
C PRO A 115 -13.27 21.83 -18.52
N PRO A 116 -12.26 21.50 -19.35
CA PRO A 116 -10.99 20.99 -18.87
C PRO A 116 -10.41 21.91 -17.79
N ILE A 117 -9.74 21.33 -16.79
CA ILE A 117 -9.05 22.15 -15.79
C ILE A 117 -7.90 22.87 -16.47
N ILE A 118 -8.00 24.20 -16.51
CA ILE A 118 -6.97 25.12 -16.94
C ILE A 118 -6.40 25.80 -15.70
N CYS A 119 -5.08 25.74 -15.50
CA CYS A 119 -4.41 26.40 -14.39
C CYS A 119 -3.52 27.54 -14.94
N GLY A 120 -3.75 28.76 -14.49
CA GLY A 120 -3.01 29.95 -14.93
C GLY A 120 -3.43 31.21 -14.17
N TYR A 121 -2.59 32.24 -14.21
CA TYR A 121 -2.92 33.59 -13.73
C TYR A 121 -3.36 34.45 -14.91
N ALA A 122 -4.50 35.14 -14.78
CA ALA A 122 -5.13 35.93 -15.84
C ALA A 122 -4.34 37.20 -16.25
N GLU A 123 -3.22 37.50 -15.59
CA GLU A 123 -2.36 38.64 -15.91
C GLU A 123 -1.05 38.13 -16.53
N HIS A 124 -0.97 38.21 -17.88
CA HIS A 124 0.19 37.86 -18.74
C HIS A 124 0.39 36.36 -19.09
N GLU A 125 -0.70 35.59 -19.00
CA GLU A 125 -0.93 34.14 -19.25
C GLU A 125 0.11 33.28 -19.98
N ASP A 126 0.95 32.58 -19.19
CA ASP A 126 1.37 31.21 -19.50
C ASP A 126 0.29 30.24 -18.97
N ILE A 127 -0.63 29.83 -19.86
CA ILE A 127 -1.65 28.82 -19.54
C ILE A 127 -1.02 27.43 -19.61
N LEU A 128 -1.07 26.66 -18.51
CA LEU A 128 -0.65 25.27 -18.49
C LEU A 128 -1.87 24.35 -18.57
N ALA A 129 -1.81 23.39 -19.49
CA ALA A 129 -2.78 22.33 -19.65
C ALA A 129 -2.06 20.99 -19.90
N ASN A 130 -2.77 19.88 -19.66
CA ASN A 130 -2.32 18.52 -19.96
C ASN A 130 -0.89 18.26 -19.43
N ASP A 131 -0.02 17.65 -20.23
CA ASP A 131 1.34 17.28 -19.82
C ASP A 131 2.18 18.44 -19.27
N ALA A 132 1.95 19.68 -19.74
CA ALA A 132 2.67 20.85 -19.25
C ALA A 132 2.28 21.19 -17.81
N LEU A 133 0.99 21.01 -17.48
CA LEU A 133 0.49 21.15 -16.13
C LEU A 133 0.95 19.98 -15.24
N ASP A 134 1.04 18.74 -15.75
CA ASP A 134 1.54 17.59 -14.96
C ASP A 134 2.98 17.81 -14.54
N ARG A 135 3.84 18.19 -15.48
CA ARG A 135 5.25 18.47 -15.17
C ARG A 135 5.41 19.58 -14.15
N ALA A 136 4.60 20.64 -14.23
CA ALA A 136 4.66 21.73 -13.28
C ALA A 136 4.22 21.28 -11.87
N ILE A 137 3.18 20.46 -11.78
CA ILE A 137 2.73 19.86 -10.51
C ILE A 137 3.81 18.96 -9.94
N ASP A 138 4.37 18.03 -10.73
CA ASP A 138 5.41 17.11 -10.28
C ASP A 138 6.65 17.85 -9.76
N LEU A 139 7.10 18.88 -10.49
CA LEU A 139 8.22 19.73 -10.06
C LEU A 139 7.91 20.47 -8.75
N GLY A 140 6.70 21.01 -8.60
CA GLY A 140 6.28 21.70 -7.37
C GLY A 140 6.15 20.75 -6.18
N MET A 141 5.65 19.55 -6.40
CA MET A 141 5.57 18.49 -5.39
C MET A 141 6.96 18.01 -4.98
N GLU A 142 7.88 17.82 -5.93
CA GLU A 142 9.27 17.45 -5.62
C GLU A 142 9.98 18.54 -4.80
N ALA A 143 9.77 19.81 -5.15
CA ALA A 143 10.36 20.93 -4.43
C ALA A 143 9.84 21.11 -3.00
N THR A 144 8.70 20.48 -2.65
CA THR A 144 8.07 20.58 -1.32
C THR A 144 8.21 19.31 -0.47
N LYS A 145 8.87 18.27 -1.00
CA LYS A 145 9.21 17.08 -0.19
C LYS A 145 10.22 17.47 0.92
N PRO A 146 9.99 17.03 2.16
CA PRO A 146 10.89 17.28 3.29
C PRO A 146 12.22 16.54 3.20
#